data_AF-A0AA92T2G5-F1
#
_entry.id   AF-A0AA92T2G5-F1
#
_cell.length_a   1.000
_cell.length_b   1.000
_cell.length_c   1.000
_cell.angle_alpha   90.00
_cell.angle_beta   90.00
_cell.angle_gamma   90.00
#
_symmetry.space_group_name_H-M   'P 1'
#
loop_
_entity.id
_entity.type
_entity.pdbx_description
1 polymer ?
#
loop_
_entity_poly.entity_id
_entity_poly.type
_entity_poly.pdbx_seq_one_letter_code
_entity_poly.pdbx_strand_id
1 'polypeptide(L)'
;MNVLKEIIMNIVALSNRLASKVPHWHELEKLSKEDKIEVIALLSMSIADAEEIKTPADRTKEMVERCCGSWVGEQSAEDIIANINESKMSKSEPVNFG
;
A
#
# COMPACT_ATOMS: atom_id res chain seq x y z
N MET A 1 -18.27 -30.40 38.89
CA MET A 1 -19.40 -30.00 38.01
C MET A 1 -19.21 -28.63 37.36
N ASN A 2 -18.58 -27.63 38.04
CA ASN A 2 -18.43 -26.28 37.47
C ASN A 2 -17.36 -26.17 36.36
N VAL A 3 -16.20 -26.82 36.52
CA VAL A 3 -15.11 -26.76 35.52
C VAL A 3 -15.54 -27.33 34.16
N LEU A 4 -16.28 -28.45 34.14
CA LEU A 4 -16.75 -29.04 32.89
C LEU A 4 -17.75 -28.12 32.15
N LYS A 5 -18.63 -27.44 32.90
CA LYS A 5 -19.58 -26.47 32.32
C LYS A 5 -18.86 -25.27 31.71
N GLU A 6 -17.83 -24.78 32.39
CA GLU A 6 -17.01 -23.66 31.92
C GLU A 6 -16.25 -24.00 30.64
N ILE A 7 -15.64 -25.20 30.58
CA ILE A 7 -14.96 -25.70 29.37
C ILE A 7 -15.93 -25.76 28.18
N ILE A 8 -17.11 -26.34 28.37
CA ILE A 8 -18.12 -26.46 27.30
C ILE A 8 -18.55 -25.07 26.83
N MET A 9 -18.80 -24.14 27.75
CA MET A 9 -19.21 -22.77 27.42
C MET A 9 -18.14 -22.04 26.60
N ASN A 10 -16.86 -22.24 26.94
CA ASN A 10 -15.74 -21.66 26.21
C ASN A 10 -15.60 -22.22 24.79
N ILE A 11 -15.79 -23.53 24.61
CA ILE A 11 -15.75 -24.18 23.29
C ILE A 11 -16.87 -23.66 22.40
N VAL A 12 -18.10 -23.56 22.93
CA VAL A 12 -19.26 -23.04 22.19
C VAL A 12 -19.05 -21.57 21.81
N ALA A 13 -18.57 -20.75 22.75
CA ALA A 13 -18.27 -19.34 22.49
C ALA A 13 -17.20 -19.15 21.40
N LEU A 14 -16.16 -20.00 21.42
CA LEU A 14 -15.12 -19.98 20.41
C LEU A 14 -15.66 -20.37 19.02
N SER A 15 -16.48 -21.44 18.96
CA SER A 15 -17.10 -21.89 17.71
C SER A 15 -18.00 -20.81 17.10
N ASN A 16 -18.84 -20.17 17.92
CA ASN A 16 -19.71 -19.07 17.46
C ASN A 16 -18.91 -17.87 16.93
N ARG A 17 -17.78 -17.55 17.56
CA ARG A 17 -16.89 -16.47 17.12
C ARG A 17 -16.18 -16.79 15.80
N LEU A 18 -15.88 -18.06 15.54
CA LEU A 18 -15.31 -18.50 14.27
C LEU A 18 -16.37 -18.47 13.16
N ALA A 19 -17.58 -18.96 13.46
CA ALA A 19 -18.70 -18.94 12.52
C ALA A 19 -19.07 -17.54 12.03
N SER A 20 -18.90 -16.50 12.87
CA SER A 20 -19.17 -15.12 12.46
C SER A 20 -18.08 -14.48 11.60
N LYS A 21 -16.87 -15.05 11.58
CA LYS A 21 -15.71 -14.50 10.85
C LYS A 21 -15.34 -15.30 9.62
N VAL A 22 -15.69 -16.57 9.57
CA VAL A 22 -15.32 -17.48 8.49
C VAL A 22 -16.57 -17.81 7.68
N PRO A 23 -16.69 -17.28 6.45
CA PRO A 23 -17.73 -17.71 5.52
C PRO A 23 -17.69 -19.24 5.36
N HIS A 24 -18.85 -19.88 5.23
CA HIS A 24 -18.95 -21.33 5.04
C HIS A 24 -18.39 -22.18 6.21
N TRP A 25 -18.30 -21.63 7.44
CA TRP A 25 -17.81 -22.36 8.63
C TRP A 25 -18.47 -23.75 8.83
N HIS A 26 -19.79 -23.84 8.64
CA HIS A 26 -20.52 -25.09 8.77
C HIS A 26 -20.17 -26.14 7.70
N GLU A 27 -19.60 -25.75 6.57
CA GLU A 27 -19.10 -26.67 5.56
C GLU A 27 -17.72 -27.20 5.98
N LEU A 28 -16.84 -26.32 6.48
CA LEU A 28 -15.54 -26.70 7.05
C LEU A 28 -15.68 -27.65 8.26
N GLU A 29 -16.72 -27.46 9.09
CA GLU A 29 -16.98 -28.32 10.23
C GLU A 29 -17.33 -29.76 9.82
N LYS A 30 -17.95 -29.95 8.65
CA LYS A 30 -18.37 -31.26 8.12
C LYS A 30 -17.26 -32.03 7.40
N LEU A 31 -16.12 -31.40 7.15
CA LEU A 31 -14.97 -32.04 6.51
C LEU A 31 -14.45 -33.24 7.31
N SER A 32 -13.87 -34.20 6.59
CA SER A 32 -13.15 -35.31 7.21
C SER A 32 -11.95 -34.80 8.00
N LYS A 33 -11.38 -35.66 8.86
CA LYS A 33 -10.20 -35.28 9.64
C LYS A 33 -9.01 -35.01 8.71
N GLU A 34 -8.89 -35.81 7.66
CA GLU A 34 -7.86 -35.74 6.64
C GLU A 34 -7.95 -34.42 5.86
N ASP A 35 -9.13 -34.06 5.37
CA ASP A 35 -9.34 -32.79 4.64
C ASP A 35 -9.08 -31.58 5.54
N LYS A 36 -9.45 -31.64 6.83
CA LYS A 36 -9.15 -30.57 7.79
C LYS A 36 -7.64 -30.38 7.97
N ILE A 37 -6.88 -31.46 8.00
CA ILE A 37 -5.41 -31.39 8.09
C ILE A 37 -4.83 -30.80 6.81
N GLU A 38 -5.35 -31.18 5.64
CA GLU A 38 -4.92 -30.62 4.36
C GLU A 38 -5.21 -29.12 4.27
N VAL A 39 -6.41 -28.68 4.66
CA VAL A 39 -6.76 -27.25 4.73
C VAL A 39 -5.80 -26.49 5.65
N ILE A 40 -5.43 -27.04 6.81
CA ILE A 40 -4.44 -26.42 7.71
C ILE A 40 -3.08 -26.27 7.01
N ALA A 41 -2.62 -27.31 6.30
CA ALA A 41 -1.35 -27.26 5.58
C ALA A 41 -1.37 -26.21 4.46
N LEU A 42 -2.44 -26.18 3.65
CA LEU A 42 -2.64 -25.21 2.58
C LEU A 42 -2.67 -23.77 3.11
N LEU A 43 -3.40 -23.53 4.20
CA LEU A 43 -3.44 -22.20 4.84
C LEU A 43 -2.07 -21.81 5.40
N SER A 44 -1.33 -22.76 5.98
CA SER A 44 0.02 -22.50 6.52
C SER A 44 1.00 -22.10 5.41
N MET A 45 0.95 -22.79 4.26
CA MET A 45 1.73 -22.41 3.08
C MET A 45 1.32 -21.04 2.55
N SER A 46 0.02 -20.79 2.41
CA SER A 46 -0.49 -19.49 1.96
C SER A 46 -0.05 -18.33 2.86
N ILE A 47 0.10 -18.56 4.17
CA ILE A 47 0.62 -17.56 5.12
C ILE A 47 2.13 -17.37 4.95
N ALA A 48 2.87 -18.46 4.74
CA ALA A 48 4.31 -18.38 4.50
C ALA A 48 4.65 -17.66 3.18
N ASP A 49 3.80 -17.83 2.17
CA ASP A 49 3.92 -17.20 0.84
C ASP A 49 3.31 -15.80 0.79
N ALA A 50 2.58 -15.39 1.81
CA ALA A 50 2.04 -14.04 1.89
C ALA A 50 3.20 -13.06 2.10
N GLU A 51 3.64 -12.41 1.02
CA GLU A 51 4.53 -11.25 1.16
C GLU A 51 3.86 -10.25 2.09
N GLU A 52 4.61 -9.79 3.11
CA GLU A 52 4.21 -8.65 3.91
C GLU A 52 3.81 -7.53 2.93
N ILE A 53 2.57 -7.03 3.01
CA ILE A 53 2.16 -5.87 2.23
C ILE A 53 3.01 -4.72 2.74
N LYS A 54 4.16 -4.51 2.10
CA LYS A 54 5.03 -3.39 2.38
C LYS A 54 4.21 -2.17 2.00
N THR A 55 3.91 -1.33 3.00
CA THR A 55 3.45 0.02 2.72
C THR A 55 4.44 0.63 1.72
N PRO A 56 3.96 1.27 0.64
CA PRO A 56 4.85 1.88 -0.33
C PRO A 56 5.84 2.76 0.42
N ALA A 57 7.14 2.49 0.25
CA ALA A 57 8.16 3.28 0.90
C ALA A 57 7.95 4.75 0.53
N ASP A 58 7.96 5.65 1.52
CA ASP A 58 7.94 7.08 1.26
C ASP A 58 9.26 7.47 0.58
N ARG A 59 9.20 7.66 -0.73
CA ARG A 59 10.34 8.04 -1.57
C ARG A 59 10.39 9.55 -1.84
N THR A 60 9.64 10.36 -1.09
CA THR A 60 9.60 11.82 -1.29
C THR A 60 11.00 12.42 -1.23
N LYS A 61 11.83 12.00 -0.27
CA LYS A 61 13.22 12.46 -0.15
C LYS A 61 14.09 12.08 -1.35
N GLU A 62 13.98 10.84 -1.83
CA GLU A 62 14.72 10.33 -3.00
C GLU A 62 14.27 11.02 -4.31
N MET A 63 12.99 11.37 -4.42
CA MET A 63 12.46 12.15 -5.54
C MET A 63 12.97 13.59 -5.51
N VAL A 64 12.95 14.24 -4.33
CA VAL A 64 13.47 15.60 -4.15
C VAL A 64 14.97 15.64 -4.47
N GLU A 65 15.77 14.72 -3.96
CA GLU A 65 17.22 14.68 -4.26
C GLU A 65 17.52 14.45 -5.75
N ARG A 66 16.74 13.61 -6.45
CA ARG A 66 16.96 13.34 -7.89
C ARG A 66 16.44 14.43 -8.81
N CYS A 67 15.31 15.05 -8.47
CA CYS A 67 14.56 15.90 -9.38
C CYS A 67 14.59 17.39 -9.00
N CYS A 68 14.91 17.73 -7.75
CA CYS A 68 15.25 19.10 -7.40
C CYS A 68 16.70 19.36 -7.80
N GLY A 69 16.92 19.47 -9.11
CA GLY A 69 18.13 20.12 -9.60
C GLY A 69 18.26 21.48 -8.90
N SER A 70 19.37 21.72 -8.22
CA SER A 70 19.73 23.05 -7.77
C SER A 70 19.68 23.96 -8.99
N TRP A 71 18.88 25.03 -8.94
CA TRP A 71 18.99 26.10 -9.93
C TRP A 71 20.45 26.52 -10.00
N VAL A 72 21.08 26.28 -11.15
CA VAL A 72 22.49 26.65 -11.34
C VAL A 72 22.53 28.15 -11.54
N GLY A 73 22.74 28.90 -10.47
CA GLY A 73 22.89 30.35 -10.49
C GLY A 73 22.38 31.03 -9.23
N GLU A 74 22.97 32.17 -8.89
CA GLU A 74 22.55 33.02 -7.76
C GLU A 74 21.32 33.90 -8.09
N GLN A 75 20.63 33.61 -9.21
CA GLN A 75 19.51 34.41 -9.67
C GLN A 75 18.29 34.18 -8.76
N SER A 76 17.69 35.27 -8.31
CA SER A 76 16.42 35.19 -7.58
C SER A 76 15.29 34.76 -8.53
N ALA A 77 14.18 34.28 -7.96
CA ALA A 77 12.99 33.96 -8.76
C ALA A 77 12.49 35.21 -9.51
N GLU A 78 12.64 36.38 -8.90
CA GLU A 78 12.32 37.69 -9.45
C GLU A 78 13.20 38.02 -10.67
N ASP A 79 14.51 37.76 -10.60
CA ASP A 79 15.44 37.97 -11.72
C ASP A 79 15.11 37.08 -12.92
N ILE A 80 14.71 35.84 -12.67
CA ILE A 80 14.30 34.89 -13.72
C ILE A 80 13.04 35.40 -14.42
N ILE A 81 12.04 35.84 -13.65
CA ILE A 81 10.78 36.39 -14.18
C ILE A 81 11.05 37.66 -14.98
N ALA A 82 11.91 38.55 -14.49
CA ALA A 82 12.30 39.77 -15.18
C ALA A 82 12.98 39.45 -16.53
N ASN A 83 13.98 38.58 -16.54
CA ASN A 83 14.69 38.18 -17.76
C ASN A 83 13.76 37.53 -18.79
N ILE A 84 12.85 36.65 -18.36
CA ILE A 84 11.84 36.05 -19.26
C ILE A 84 10.97 37.15 -19.89
N ASN A 85 10.49 38.11 -19.11
CA ASN A 85 9.64 39.17 -19.62
C ASN A 85 10.40 40.15 -20.53
N GLU A 86 11.67 40.43 -20.24
CA GLU A 86 12.54 41.21 -21.12
C GLU A 86 12.81 40.48 -22.45
N SER A 87 13.02 39.15 -22.41
CA SER A 87 13.28 38.34 -23.61
C SER A 87 12.06 38.18 -24.53
N LYS A 88 10.84 38.37 -24.01
CA LYS A 88 9.59 38.37 -24.79
C LYS A 88 9.46 39.58 -25.71
N MET A 89 10.20 40.66 -25.43
CA MET A 89 10.28 41.80 -26.32
C MET A 89 11.32 41.47 -27.39
N SER A 90 10.87 40.97 -28.54
CA SER A 90 11.74 40.70 -29.69
C SER A 90 12.60 41.93 -30.00
N LYS A 91 13.91 41.84 -29.76
CA LYS A 91 14.88 42.92 -30.06
C LYS A 91 15.18 43.07 -31.57
N SER A 92 14.56 42.24 -32.41
CA SER A 92 14.78 42.21 -33.85
C SER A 92 13.53 42.67 -34.59
N GLU A 93 13.74 43.48 -35.63
CA GLU A 93 12.70 43.77 -36.61
C GLU A 93 12.23 42.45 -37.25
N PRO A 94 10.92 42.29 -37.54
CA PRO A 94 10.42 41.13 -38.26
C PRO A 94 11.20 40.91 -39.56
N VAL A 95 11.55 39.66 -39.85
CA VAL A 95 12.24 39.32 -41.10
C VAL A 95 11.34 39.73 -42.27
N ASN A 96 11.81 40.66 -43.10
CA ASN A 96 11.12 41.07 -44.31
C ASN A 96 11.39 40.05 -45.43
N PHE A 97 10.33 39.52 -46.03
CA PHE A 97 10.40 38.61 -47.18
C PHE A 97 10.12 39.31 -48.53
N GLY A 98 10.15 40.65 -48.54
CA GLY A 98 10.00 41.49 -49.73
C GLY A 98 11.14 41.35 -50.74
#